data_AF-A0A1Z5TQC7-F1
#
_entry.id   AF-A0A1Z5TQC7-F1
#
_cell.length_a   1.000
_cell.length_b   1.000
_cell.length_c   1.000
_cell.angle_alpha   90.00
_cell.angle_beta   90.00
_cell.angle_gamma   90.00
#
_symmetry.space_group_name_H-M   'P 1'
#
loop_
_entity.id
_entity.type
_entity.pdbx_description
1 polymer ?
#
loop_
_entity_poly.entity_id
_entity_poly.type
_entity_poly.pdbx_seq_one_letter_code
_entity_poly.pdbx_strand_id
1 'polypeptide(L)'
;MSGRITIRNLTAQPLTLKFLERYEEPEEDDHSPNSSCSVSNLTSKVTDFFCNGDAPSYVQVGEKQDVDIRMEPFTTHRTQIKAPVRELNEKLRLTIQGEGGGRWRIDTPTPGTESVKLHALDPDPAHEYTAMYFKDSQFLALYEIPDLRCWMKYLRDNTSLAALSIPGTHNSSTHHKALPSVRCQAVSIREQLENGIRSFDIRVQPVDPEGPKQEELNLVHGAFPISLTGPKKFRHLVEDVLEYLKTYPSETVIMSIKREGTGNATDEQLGTILKDHYTNPRQWWTQPHLPALGEARGRIILLRRFRLAERLKHEWNGRGWGLNGEGAPYNKPNSHYGNFIGQDFCEVLEAKDIDIKIQYCFEHFERAGAAVTPLSGTMPNGPLYLNVLSGANFWKHGCWPEKIADKVNPAVTAYLCQKHEIGDRYVEDSGREVKGDGGVGVVICDWVGKDGDWDLVRCIVGMNSRLLLKQKGKRWR
;
A
#
# COMPACT_ATOMS: atom_id res chain seq x y z
N MET A 1 -26.74 -23.22 -5.62
CA MET A 1 -27.31 -21.97 -6.17
C MET A 1 -26.18 -20.96 -6.26
N SER A 2 -25.94 -20.36 -7.42
CA SER A 2 -24.90 -19.33 -7.55
C SER A 2 -25.19 -18.16 -6.60
N GLY A 3 -24.15 -17.65 -5.94
CA GLY A 3 -24.24 -16.47 -5.08
C GLY A 3 -24.68 -15.22 -5.85
N ARG A 4 -24.87 -14.10 -5.16
CA ARG A 4 -25.09 -12.80 -5.82
C ARG A 4 -23.81 -11.98 -5.77
N ILE A 5 -23.53 -11.24 -6.83
CA ILE A 5 -22.36 -10.37 -6.86
C ILE A 5 -22.61 -9.16 -5.97
N THR A 6 -21.64 -8.86 -5.12
CA THR A 6 -21.57 -7.60 -4.38
C THR A 6 -20.54 -6.70 -5.04
N ILE A 7 -20.89 -5.47 -5.36
CA ILE A 7 -19.98 -4.50 -5.97
C ILE A 7 -19.76 -3.36 -4.98
N ARG A 8 -18.50 -2.99 -4.72
CA ARG A 8 -18.16 -1.84 -3.89
C ARG A 8 -17.43 -0.79 -4.72
N ASN A 9 -17.93 0.42 -4.66
CA ASN A 9 -17.29 1.59 -5.25
C ASN A 9 -16.40 2.26 -4.20
N LEU A 10 -15.09 2.06 -4.25
CA LEU A 10 -14.09 2.75 -3.42
C LEU A 10 -13.49 3.98 -4.12
N THR A 11 -14.09 4.43 -5.22
CA THR A 11 -13.64 5.61 -5.95
C THR A 11 -14.26 6.89 -5.41
N ALA A 12 -13.68 8.03 -5.76
CA ALA A 12 -14.24 9.36 -5.49
C ALA A 12 -15.35 9.76 -6.50
N GLN A 13 -15.80 8.86 -7.37
CA GLN A 13 -16.78 9.16 -8.42
C GLN A 13 -18.00 8.23 -8.32
N PRO A 14 -19.21 8.73 -8.59
CA PRO A 14 -20.32 7.84 -8.84
C PRO A 14 -20.04 7.00 -10.08
N LEU A 15 -20.30 5.69 -9.97
CA LEU A 15 -20.15 4.72 -11.04
C LEU A 15 -21.49 4.05 -11.27
N THR A 16 -21.87 3.85 -12.52
CA THR A 16 -23.12 3.18 -12.88
C THR A 16 -22.84 1.93 -13.68
N LEU A 17 -23.25 0.77 -13.18
CA LEU A 17 -23.27 -0.45 -13.98
C LEU A 17 -24.41 -0.32 -14.98
N LYS A 18 -24.08 -0.32 -16.28
CA LYS A 18 -25.04 -0.08 -17.37
C LYS A 18 -25.39 -1.32 -18.17
N PHE A 19 -24.45 -2.26 -18.28
CA PHE A 19 -24.62 -3.37 -19.17
C PHE A 19 -23.89 -4.61 -18.68
N LEU A 20 -24.50 -5.76 -18.95
CA LEU A 20 -24.08 -7.06 -18.48
C LEU A 20 -24.16 -8.06 -19.62
N GLU A 21 -23.09 -8.82 -19.83
CA GLU A 21 -23.05 -9.92 -20.80
C GLU A 21 -22.58 -11.18 -20.09
N ARG A 22 -23.35 -12.25 -20.21
CA ARG A 22 -22.91 -13.60 -19.84
C ARG A 22 -22.35 -14.29 -21.07
N TYR A 23 -21.33 -15.11 -20.91
CA TYR A 23 -20.82 -15.98 -21.96
C TYR A 23 -19.97 -17.10 -21.33
N GLU A 24 -19.76 -18.19 -22.06
CA GLU A 24 -18.85 -19.26 -21.65
C GLU A 24 -17.49 -19.00 -22.30
N GLU A 25 -16.41 -19.12 -21.52
CA GLU A 25 -15.06 -19.09 -22.07
C GLU A 25 -14.73 -20.48 -22.60
N PRO A 26 -14.29 -20.62 -23.87
CA PRO A 26 -13.94 -21.93 -24.42
C PRO A 26 -12.81 -22.55 -23.58
N GLU A 27 -12.91 -23.85 -23.28
CA GLU A 27 -11.82 -24.58 -22.63
C GLU A 27 -10.59 -24.52 -23.54
N GLU A 28 -9.43 -24.14 -23.00
CA GLU A 28 -8.17 -24.28 -23.73
C GLU A 28 -7.94 -25.78 -23.97
N ASP A 29 -8.05 -26.24 -25.22
CA ASP A 29 -7.78 -27.62 -25.59
C ASP A 29 -6.37 -28.02 -25.10
N ASP A 30 -6.34 -29.00 -24.20
CA ASP A 30 -5.13 -29.59 -23.63
C ASP A 30 -4.44 -30.45 -24.70
N HIS A 31 -3.75 -29.80 -25.63
CA HIS A 31 -2.89 -30.46 -26.61
C HIS A 31 -1.43 -30.46 -26.14
N SER A 32 -1.05 -31.61 -25.59
CA SER A 32 0.31 -32.04 -25.29
C SER A 32 1.33 -31.82 -26.44
N PRO A 33 2.63 -31.73 -26.12
CA PRO A 33 3.61 -30.99 -26.91
C PRO A 33 4.26 -31.84 -28.00
N ASN A 34 4.25 -31.37 -29.24
CA ASN A 34 5.31 -31.57 -30.23
C ASN A 34 4.93 -30.91 -31.57
N SER A 35 5.30 -29.65 -31.74
CA SER A 35 5.84 -29.23 -33.03
C SER A 35 6.74 -28.01 -32.81
N SER A 36 8.02 -28.22 -33.08
CA SER A 36 9.00 -27.15 -33.13
C SER A 36 8.62 -26.16 -34.22
N CYS A 37 8.38 -24.90 -33.86
CA CYS A 37 8.64 -23.82 -34.79
C CYS A 37 9.38 -22.70 -34.06
N SER A 38 10.59 -22.48 -34.56
CA SER A 38 11.57 -21.51 -34.12
C SER A 38 10.99 -20.10 -34.13
N VAL A 39 11.04 -19.42 -32.97
CA VAL A 39 10.81 -17.98 -32.91
C VAL A 39 12.08 -17.31 -33.38
N SER A 40 12.09 -16.87 -34.65
CA SER A 40 13.08 -15.92 -35.15
C SER A 40 12.37 -14.69 -35.68
N ASN A 41 12.79 -13.55 -35.14
CA ASN A 41 12.52 -12.16 -35.51
C ASN A 41 11.77 -11.93 -36.83
N LEU A 42 10.66 -11.18 -36.76
CA LEU A 42 10.23 -10.32 -37.86
C LEU A 42 9.37 -9.15 -37.35
N THR A 43 10.04 -8.02 -37.15
CA THR A 43 9.47 -6.68 -37.33
C THR A 43 9.05 -6.50 -38.79
N SER A 44 7.79 -6.14 -39.06
CA SER A 44 7.41 -5.00 -39.91
C SER A 44 5.93 -5.04 -40.34
N LYS A 45 5.28 -3.87 -40.24
CA LYS A 45 4.12 -3.39 -41.01
C LYS A 45 2.73 -3.97 -40.70
N VAL A 46 2.04 -3.21 -39.85
CA VAL A 46 0.62 -2.83 -39.99
C VAL A 46 0.39 -2.18 -41.36
N THR A 47 -0.59 -2.68 -42.12
CA THR A 47 -1.56 -1.87 -42.88
C THR A 47 -2.74 -2.73 -43.31
N ASP A 48 -3.94 -2.28 -42.93
CA ASP A 48 -5.22 -2.40 -43.63
C ASP A 48 -5.70 -3.78 -44.09
N PHE A 49 -6.55 -4.39 -43.24
CA PHE A 49 -7.75 -5.06 -43.74
C PHE A 49 -8.97 -4.56 -42.96
N PHE A 50 -9.74 -3.68 -43.61
CA PHE A 50 -11.10 -3.32 -43.22
C PHE A 50 -12.10 -4.23 -43.95
N CYS A 51 -13.16 -4.57 -43.20
CA CYS A 51 -14.52 -4.86 -43.64
C CYS A 51 -14.85 -6.25 -44.26
N ASN A 52 -15.81 -6.88 -43.58
CA ASN A 52 -16.68 -8.01 -43.94
C ASN A 52 -16.03 -9.39 -44.09
N GLY A 53 -16.45 -10.30 -43.19
CA GLY A 53 -16.31 -11.74 -43.37
C GLY A 53 -15.77 -12.46 -42.15
N ASP A 54 -16.68 -13.04 -41.36
CA ASP A 54 -16.53 -14.24 -40.55
C ASP A 54 -15.36 -14.31 -39.54
N ALA A 55 -15.66 -13.86 -38.32
CA ALA A 55 -14.97 -14.36 -37.13
C ALA A 55 -15.26 -15.87 -36.98
N PRO A 56 -14.30 -16.69 -36.50
CA PRO A 56 -14.58 -18.09 -36.22
C PRO A 56 -15.68 -18.18 -35.16
N SER A 57 -16.81 -18.75 -35.58
CA SER A 57 -18.07 -18.78 -34.85
C SER A 57 -18.14 -19.98 -33.91
N TYR A 58 -17.67 -19.82 -32.67
CA TYR A 58 -18.14 -20.60 -31.51
C TYR A 58 -18.06 -19.76 -30.24
N VAL A 59 -18.76 -18.62 -30.22
CA VAL A 59 -19.16 -17.96 -28.96
C VAL A 59 -20.66 -18.20 -28.86
N GLN A 60 -21.11 -19.04 -27.92
CA GLN A 60 -22.53 -19.08 -27.63
C GLN A 60 -22.98 -17.67 -27.24
N VAL A 61 -23.97 -17.14 -27.94
CA VAL A 61 -24.52 -15.80 -27.72
C VAL A 61 -25.15 -15.80 -26.33
N GLY A 62 -24.38 -15.39 -25.32
CA GLY A 62 -24.87 -15.39 -23.96
C GLY A 62 -25.78 -14.20 -23.68
N GLU A 63 -26.50 -14.31 -22.58
CA GLU A 63 -27.58 -13.39 -22.18
C GLU A 63 -27.02 -11.97 -22.00
N LYS A 64 -27.61 -11.01 -22.73
CA LYS A 64 -27.28 -9.59 -22.66
C LYS A 64 -28.39 -8.87 -21.91
N GLN A 65 -28.02 -8.06 -20.92
CA GLN A 65 -28.98 -7.37 -20.07
C GLN A 65 -28.54 -5.92 -19.85
N ASP A 66 -29.41 -4.97 -20.21
CA ASP A 66 -29.30 -3.59 -19.76
C ASP A 66 -29.67 -3.50 -18.28
N VAL A 67 -28.82 -2.81 -17.52
CA VAL A 67 -28.99 -2.58 -16.09
C VAL A 67 -28.75 -1.10 -15.78
N ASP A 68 -29.25 -0.60 -14.66
CA ASP A 68 -28.99 0.77 -14.24
C ASP A 68 -28.77 0.83 -12.73
N ILE A 69 -27.61 0.31 -12.31
CA ILE A 69 -27.24 0.26 -10.88
C ILE A 69 -26.22 1.37 -10.63
N ARG A 70 -26.71 2.49 -10.11
CA ARG A 70 -25.87 3.63 -9.68
C ARG A 70 -25.25 3.35 -8.32
N MET A 71 -23.94 3.50 -8.23
CA MET A 71 -23.12 3.28 -7.03
C MET A 71 -22.44 4.60 -6.66
N GLU A 72 -22.85 5.20 -5.55
CA GLU A 72 -22.24 6.43 -5.04
C GLU A 72 -20.81 6.17 -4.53
N PRO A 73 -19.97 7.21 -4.38
CA PRO A 73 -18.64 7.08 -3.81
C PRO A 73 -18.68 6.38 -2.44
N PHE A 74 -17.79 5.42 -2.25
CA PHE A 74 -17.64 4.67 -1.00
C PHE A 74 -18.87 3.88 -0.55
N THR A 75 -19.76 3.51 -1.48
CA THR A 75 -20.89 2.61 -1.19
C THR A 75 -20.62 1.18 -1.63
N THR A 76 -21.28 0.25 -0.95
CA THR A 76 -21.33 -1.17 -1.33
C THR A 76 -22.74 -1.45 -1.84
N HIS A 77 -22.88 -2.29 -2.87
CA HIS A 77 -24.15 -2.66 -3.50
C HIS A 77 -24.24 -4.18 -3.66
N ARG A 78 -25.16 -4.80 -2.92
CA ARG A 78 -25.51 -6.21 -3.13
C ARG A 78 -26.50 -6.27 -4.28
N THR A 79 -26.03 -6.75 -5.42
CA THR A 79 -26.85 -6.73 -6.64
C THR A 79 -27.80 -7.93 -6.68
N GLN A 80 -28.80 -7.89 -7.55
CA GLN A 80 -29.61 -9.06 -7.89
C GLN A 80 -28.95 -9.95 -8.95
N ILE A 81 -27.75 -9.58 -9.40
CA ILE A 81 -27.01 -10.27 -10.45
C ILE A 81 -26.42 -11.55 -9.86
N LYS A 82 -26.74 -12.68 -10.49
CA LYS A 82 -26.15 -13.98 -10.13
C LYS A 82 -24.66 -13.98 -10.45
N ALA A 83 -23.86 -14.52 -9.54
CA ALA A 83 -22.45 -14.72 -9.79
C ALA A 83 -22.23 -15.74 -10.93
N PRO A 84 -21.07 -15.70 -11.59
CA PRO A 84 -20.75 -16.67 -12.64
C PRO A 84 -20.69 -18.08 -12.05
N VAL A 85 -21.27 -19.05 -12.74
CA VAL A 85 -21.27 -20.46 -12.34
C VAL A 85 -19.92 -21.08 -12.70
N ARG A 86 -19.14 -21.46 -11.69
CA ARG A 86 -17.79 -21.99 -11.85
C ARG A 86 -17.77 -23.29 -12.66
N GLU A 87 -18.77 -24.15 -12.46
CA GLU A 87 -18.90 -25.45 -13.12
C GLU A 87 -19.17 -25.32 -14.63
N LEU A 88 -19.58 -24.15 -15.11
CA LEU A 88 -19.92 -23.89 -16.51
C LEU A 88 -18.86 -23.03 -17.24
N ASN A 89 -17.71 -22.78 -16.60
CA ASN A 89 -16.72 -21.80 -17.06
C ASN A 89 -17.35 -20.45 -17.48
N GLU A 90 -18.42 -20.05 -16.78
CA GLU A 90 -19.19 -18.87 -17.13
C GLU A 90 -18.38 -17.61 -16.78
N LYS A 91 -18.40 -16.65 -17.70
CA LYS A 91 -17.90 -15.29 -17.51
C LYS A 91 -19.05 -14.31 -17.50
N LEU A 92 -18.86 -13.28 -16.69
CA LEU A 92 -19.73 -12.14 -16.60
C LEU A 92 -18.94 -10.87 -16.90
N ARG A 93 -19.24 -10.29 -18.05
CA ARG A 93 -18.70 -9.01 -18.49
C ARG A 93 -19.58 -7.89 -17.99
N LEU A 94 -18.98 -6.98 -17.23
CA LEU A 94 -19.62 -5.82 -16.65
C LEU A 94 -19.15 -4.57 -17.39
N THR A 95 -20.07 -3.75 -17.89
CA THR A 95 -19.76 -2.42 -18.43
C THR A 95 -20.19 -1.34 -17.45
N ILE A 96 -19.21 -0.61 -16.93
CA ILE A 96 -19.37 0.44 -15.94
C ILE A 96 -19.18 1.80 -16.62
N GLN A 97 -20.07 2.74 -16.33
CA GLN A 97 -20.04 4.11 -16.80
C GLN A 97 -19.70 5.06 -15.65
N GLY A 98 -18.82 6.03 -15.88
CA GLY A 98 -18.53 7.11 -14.93
C GLY A 98 -19.50 8.29 -15.11
N GLU A 99 -19.78 9.03 -14.04
CA GLU A 99 -20.70 10.19 -14.09
C GLU A 99 -20.24 11.29 -15.06
N GLY A 100 -18.92 11.48 -15.22
CA GLY A 100 -18.32 12.42 -16.18
C GLY A 100 -18.22 11.90 -17.62
N GLY A 101 -18.88 10.79 -17.95
CA GLY A 101 -18.66 10.03 -19.18
C GLY A 101 -17.56 8.98 -19.02
N GLY A 102 -17.21 8.30 -20.12
CA GLY A 102 -16.32 7.14 -20.07
C GLY A 102 -17.08 5.84 -19.81
N ARG A 103 -16.71 4.78 -20.53
CA ARG A 103 -17.16 3.41 -20.25
C ARG A 103 -15.97 2.47 -20.11
N TRP A 104 -16.07 1.55 -19.17
CA TRP A 104 -15.04 0.56 -18.88
C TRP A 104 -15.63 -0.84 -18.77
N ARG A 105 -14.87 -1.86 -19.18
CA ARG A 105 -15.25 -3.26 -19.09
C ARG A 105 -14.35 -4.05 -18.17
N ILE A 106 -14.95 -5.04 -17.52
CA ILE A 106 -14.24 -6.10 -16.80
C ILE A 106 -14.98 -7.41 -16.92
N ASP A 107 -14.22 -8.50 -17.05
CA ASP A 107 -14.73 -9.85 -17.04
C ASP A 107 -14.50 -10.46 -15.66
N THR A 108 -15.55 -11.05 -15.10
CA THR A 108 -15.54 -11.72 -13.80
C THR A 108 -15.96 -13.19 -13.95
N PRO A 109 -15.32 -14.14 -13.27
CA PRO A 109 -14.18 -13.96 -12.37
C PRO A 109 -12.92 -13.57 -13.15
N THR A 110 -12.06 -12.75 -12.53
CA THR A 110 -10.73 -12.47 -13.07
C THR A 110 -9.88 -13.76 -13.08
N PRO A 111 -8.92 -13.90 -14.02
CA PRO A 111 -8.09 -15.10 -14.11
C PRO A 111 -7.38 -15.41 -12.78
N GLY A 112 -6.66 -14.42 -12.24
CA GLY A 112 -5.96 -14.49 -10.96
C GLY A 112 -6.72 -13.89 -9.78
N THR A 113 -6.06 -13.87 -8.64
CA THR A 113 -6.47 -13.16 -7.41
C THR A 113 -6.01 -11.70 -7.39
N GLU A 114 -5.16 -11.33 -8.34
CA GLU A 114 -4.60 -9.99 -8.47
C GLU A 114 -5.62 -8.98 -8.99
N SER A 115 -5.34 -7.71 -8.74
CA SER A 115 -6.11 -6.61 -9.28
C SER A 115 -5.92 -6.43 -10.79
N VAL A 116 -7.00 -6.07 -11.48
CA VAL A 116 -7.04 -5.95 -12.94
C VAL A 116 -7.50 -4.54 -13.31
N LYS A 117 -6.77 -3.88 -14.22
CA LYS A 117 -7.22 -2.62 -14.82
C LYS A 117 -8.46 -2.88 -15.68
N LEU A 118 -9.49 -2.06 -15.51
CA LEU A 118 -10.65 -2.16 -16.39
C LEU A 118 -10.27 -1.68 -17.80
N HIS A 119 -10.80 -2.36 -18.82
CA HIS A 119 -10.60 -2.01 -20.22
C HIS A 119 -11.48 -0.80 -20.59
N ALA A 120 -10.87 0.36 -20.83
CA ALA A 120 -11.58 1.54 -21.31
C ALA A 120 -12.12 1.32 -22.74
N LEU A 121 -13.37 1.71 -22.98
CA LEU A 121 -14.03 1.63 -24.29
C LEU A 121 -13.94 2.92 -25.08
N ASP A 122 -13.70 4.04 -24.40
CA ASP A 122 -13.57 5.34 -25.03
C ASP A 122 -12.08 5.68 -25.21
N PRO A 123 -11.71 6.37 -26.31
CA PRO A 123 -10.33 6.78 -26.53
C PRO A 123 -9.92 7.85 -25.49
N ASP A 124 -8.72 7.69 -24.91
CA ASP A 124 -8.15 8.60 -23.89
C ASP A 124 -9.06 8.82 -22.66
N PRO A 125 -9.30 7.79 -21.84
CA PRO A 125 -10.17 7.91 -20.69
C PRO A 125 -9.57 8.86 -19.65
N ALA A 126 -10.39 9.77 -19.12
CA ALA A 126 -9.99 10.65 -18.03
C ALA A 126 -9.64 9.91 -16.72
N HIS A 127 -10.01 8.63 -16.63
CA HIS A 127 -9.83 7.77 -15.46
C HIS A 127 -9.24 6.40 -15.82
N GLU A 128 -8.42 5.89 -14.92
CA GLU A 128 -8.01 4.49 -14.90
C GLU A 128 -8.59 3.83 -13.66
N TYR A 129 -9.55 2.93 -13.87
CA TYR A 129 -10.10 2.12 -12.79
C TYR A 129 -9.38 0.79 -12.71
N THR A 130 -9.27 0.29 -11.49
CA THR A 130 -8.79 -1.04 -11.18
C THR A 130 -9.85 -1.76 -10.36
N ALA A 131 -9.97 -3.06 -10.56
CA ALA A 131 -10.85 -3.88 -9.76
C ALA A 131 -10.12 -5.06 -9.15
N MET A 132 -10.67 -5.56 -8.06
CA MET A 132 -10.26 -6.82 -7.45
C MET A 132 -11.49 -7.69 -7.22
N TYR A 133 -11.47 -8.90 -7.75
CA TYR A 133 -12.56 -9.85 -7.65
C TYR A 133 -12.23 -10.97 -6.66
N PHE A 134 -13.05 -11.08 -5.62
CA PHE A 134 -12.93 -12.14 -4.62
C PHE A 134 -13.89 -13.27 -4.96
N LYS A 135 -13.32 -14.39 -5.42
CA LYS A 135 -14.09 -15.57 -5.85
C LYS A 135 -14.91 -16.17 -4.71
N ASP A 136 -14.37 -16.27 -3.50
CA ASP A 136 -15.06 -16.92 -2.37
C ASP A 136 -16.29 -16.15 -1.89
N SER A 137 -16.23 -14.81 -1.92
CA SER A 137 -17.33 -13.93 -1.48
C SER A 137 -18.17 -13.36 -2.63
N GLN A 138 -17.82 -13.67 -3.88
CA GLN A 138 -18.43 -13.10 -5.09
C GLN A 138 -18.47 -11.55 -5.02
N PHE A 139 -17.33 -10.96 -4.69
CA PHE A 139 -17.23 -9.54 -4.38
C PHE A 139 -16.32 -8.83 -5.37
N LEU A 140 -16.77 -7.72 -5.93
CA LEU A 140 -16.01 -6.85 -6.84
C LEU A 140 -15.75 -5.51 -6.16
N ALA A 141 -14.50 -5.23 -5.81
CA ALA A 141 -14.10 -3.90 -5.34
C ALA A 141 -13.56 -3.09 -6.52
N LEU A 142 -14.06 -1.86 -6.71
CA LEU A 142 -13.64 -0.92 -7.74
C LEU A 142 -12.92 0.25 -7.08
N TYR A 143 -11.73 0.60 -7.54
CA TYR A 143 -10.96 1.74 -7.02
C TYR A 143 -10.17 2.43 -8.13
N GLU A 144 -9.71 3.66 -7.86
CA GLU A 144 -8.88 4.43 -8.76
C GLU A 144 -7.45 4.44 -8.21
N ILE A 145 -6.49 3.99 -9.01
CA ILE A 145 -5.08 3.96 -8.62
C ILE A 145 -4.34 5.09 -9.36
N PRO A 146 -3.76 6.06 -8.63
CA PRO A 146 -2.93 7.09 -9.24
C PRO A 146 -1.59 6.50 -9.73
N ASP A 147 -0.79 7.33 -10.40
CA ASP A 147 0.61 6.98 -10.64
C ASP A 147 1.35 6.80 -9.31
N LEU A 148 1.67 5.56 -8.94
CA LEU A 148 2.29 5.19 -7.67
C LEU A 148 3.67 5.83 -7.48
N ARG A 149 4.35 6.21 -8.57
CA ARG A 149 5.65 6.89 -8.50
C ARG A 149 5.53 8.31 -7.97
N CYS A 150 4.34 8.92 -8.02
CA CYS A 150 4.13 10.31 -7.60
C CYS A 150 2.70 10.60 -7.11
N TRP A 151 2.13 9.70 -6.31
CA TRP A 151 0.72 9.78 -5.91
C TRP A 151 0.43 10.98 -5.00
N MET A 152 1.39 11.47 -4.21
CA MET A 152 1.14 12.61 -3.31
C MET A 152 0.94 13.94 -4.07
N LYS A 153 1.29 14.03 -5.36
CA LYS A 153 1.11 15.26 -6.18
C LYS A 153 -0.34 15.73 -6.29
N TYR A 154 -1.29 14.82 -6.13
CA TYR A 154 -2.71 15.10 -6.28
C TYR A 154 -3.34 15.68 -5.01
N LEU A 155 -2.65 15.61 -3.86
CA LEU A 155 -3.13 16.12 -2.59
C LEU A 155 -2.76 17.60 -2.41
N ARG A 156 -3.54 18.36 -1.63
CA ARG A 156 -3.23 19.78 -1.35
C ARG A 156 -2.05 19.94 -0.40
N ASP A 157 -1.32 21.05 -0.50
CA ASP A 157 -0.15 21.32 0.35
C ASP A 157 -0.51 21.49 1.84
N ASN A 158 -1.71 21.99 2.15
CA ASN A 158 -2.19 22.12 3.53
C ASN A 158 -2.70 20.80 4.13
N THR A 159 -2.62 19.68 3.41
CA THR A 159 -3.01 18.36 3.91
C THR A 159 -2.10 17.94 5.04
N SER A 160 -2.65 17.63 6.21
CA SER A 160 -1.87 17.01 7.29
C SER A 160 -1.46 15.59 6.91
N LEU A 161 -0.21 15.21 7.21
CA LEU A 161 0.25 13.84 7.02
C LEU A 161 -0.53 12.81 7.84
N ALA A 162 -1.13 13.23 8.96
CA ALA A 162 -1.97 12.37 9.80
C ALA A 162 -3.25 11.92 9.08
N ALA A 163 -3.68 12.65 8.04
CA ALA A 163 -4.86 12.28 7.23
C ALA A 163 -4.55 11.22 6.16
N LEU A 164 -3.27 10.99 5.86
CA LEU A 164 -2.88 10.18 4.72
C LEU A 164 -2.85 8.69 5.06
N SER A 165 -3.30 7.90 4.09
CA SER A 165 -3.06 6.46 4.03
C SER A 165 -1.73 6.23 3.33
N ILE A 166 -0.68 5.88 4.10
CA ILE A 166 0.70 5.80 3.61
C ILE A 166 1.19 4.36 3.69
N PRO A 167 1.53 3.71 2.56
CA PRO A 167 2.17 2.41 2.62
C PRO A 167 3.63 2.56 3.03
N GLY A 168 4.08 1.67 3.89
CA GLY A 168 5.43 1.60 4.43
C GLY A 168 5.96 0.18 4.46
N THR A 169 7.25 0.02 4.73
CA THR A 169 7.89 -1.29 4.83
C THR A 169 8.70 -1.43 6.11
N HIS A 170 8.60 -2.59 6.76
CA HIS A 170 9.37 -2.91 7.96
C HIS A 170 10.77 -3.40 7.57
N ASN A 171 11.80 -2.94 8.30
CA ASN A 171 13.18 -3.31 8.00
C ASN A 171 13.51 -3.16 6.49
N SER A 172 13.20 -2.00 5.92
CA SER A 172 12.96 -1.78 4.48
C SER A 172 14.12 -2.22 3.56
N SER A 173 15.35 -2.22 4.06
CA SER A 173 16.54 -2.61 3.31
C SER A 173 16.81 -4.12 3.25
N THR A 174 16.03 -4.96 3.94
CA THR A 174 16.30 -6.41 4.10
C THR A 174 15.87 -7.28 2.90
N HIS A 175 16.06 -6.77 1.67
CA HIS A 175 15.73 -7.48 0.43
C HIS A 175 16.87 -8.35 -0.11
N HIS A 176 18.10 -8.08 0.32
CA HIS A 176 19.29 -8.81 -0.10
C HIS A 176 19.26 -10.29 0.30
N LYS A 177 20.13 -11.09 -0.32
CA LYS A 177 20.37 -12.48 0.09
C LYS A 177 20.88 -12.52 1.53
N ALA A 178 20.04 -12.98 2.45
CA ALA A 178 20.29 -13.09 3.89
C ALA A 178 19.66 -14.40 4.43
N LEU A 179 19.81 -14.66 5.73
CA LEU A 179 19.05 -15.73 6.38
C LEU A 179 17.55 -15.48 6.21
N PRO A 180 16.72 -16.51 5.93
CA PRO A 180 15.30 -16.29 5.65
C PRO A 180 14.52 -15.60 6.78
N SER A 181 14.88 -15.89 8.04
CA SER A 181 14.29 -15.24 9.23
C SER A 181 14.65 -13.75 9.37
N VAL A 182 15.62 -13.25 8.60
CA VAL A 182 16.11 -11.86 8.61
C VAL A 182 15.56 -11.04 7.43
N ARG A 183 15.14 -11.70 6.35
CA ARG A 183 14.60 -11.03 5.15
C ARG A 183 13.14 -10.66 5.37
N CYS A 184 12.86 -9.35 5.36
CA CYS A 184 11.50 -8.83 5.47
C CYS A 184 10.96 -8.29 4.14
N GLN A 185 11.81 -8.09 3.13
CA GLN A 185 11.43 -7.44 1.87
C GLN A 185 11.83 -8.29 0.67
N ALA A 186 11.02 -8.20 -0.40
CA ALA A 186 11.30 -8.88 -1.66
C ALA A 186 12.16 -8.03 -2.62
N VAL A 187 12.04 -6.71 -2.53
CA VAL A 187 12.45 -5.75 -3.56
C VAL A 187 13.29 -4.59 -3.00
N SER A 188 14.03 -3.91 -3.88
CA SER A 188 14.93 -2.81 -3.52
C SER A 188 14.20 -1.57 -3.00
N ILE A 189 14.91 -0.64 -2.34
CA ILE A 189 14.35 0.64 -1.88
C ILE A 189 13.80 1.46 -3.05
N ARG A 190 14.52 1.47 -4.18
CA ARG A 190 14.09 2.18 -5.39
C ARG A 190 12.76 1.64 -5.92
N GLU A 191 12.65 0.32 -6.00
CA GLU A 191 11.43 -0.35 -6.47
C GLU A 191 10.26 -0.15 -5.50
N GLN A 192 10.51 -0.14 -4.19
CA GLN A 192 9.52 0.24 -3.18
C GLN A 192 8.98 1.66 -3.41
N LEU A 193 9.86 2.64 -3.66
CA LEU A 193 9.46 4.03 -3.93
C LEU A 193 8.63 4.15 -5.22
N GLU A 194 9.06 3.48 -6.29
CA GLU A 194 8.37 3.50 -7.58
C GLU A 194 6.97 2.87 -7.52
N ASN A 195 6.74 1.99 -6.55
CA ASN A 195 5.44 1.34 -6.32
C ASN A 195 4.65 1.92 -5.13
N GLY A 196 4.99 3.14 -4.68
CA GLY A 196 4.13 3.93 -3.80
C GLY A 196 4.51 3.94 -2.32
N ILE A 197 5.53 3.18 -1.89
CA ILE A 197 6.03 3.21 -0.51
C ILE A 197 6.55 4.61 -0.17
N ARG A 198 6.12 5.17 0.96
CA ARG A 198 6.59 6.49 1.47
C ARG A 198 6.92 6.48 2.95
N SER A 199 6.97 5.31 3.59
CA SER A 199 7.44 5.16 4.97
C SER A 199 8.42 3.99 5.08
N PHE A 200 9.61 4.27 5.60
CA PHE A 200 10.66 3.27 5.77
C PHE A 200 11.02 3.10 7.23
N ASP A 201 11.04 1.86 7.70
CA ASP A 201 11.65 1.49 8.97
C ASP A 201 13.07 0.98 8.73
N ILE A 202 14.04 1.83 9.08
CA ILE A 202 15.46 1.61 8.87
C ILE A 202 16.14 1.34 10.21
N ARG A 203 16.84 0.21 10.28
CA ARG A 203 17.63 -0.21 11.44
C ARG A 203 19.11 -0.08 11.12
N VAL A 204 19.83 0.69 11.93
CA VAL A 204 21.24 1.04 11.70
C VAL A 204 22.13 0.71 12.88
N GLN A 205 23.38 0.38 12.57
CA GLN A 205 24.46 0.17 13.54
C GLN A 205 25.64 1.10 13.20
N PRO A 206 26.04 2.00 14.10
CA PRO A 206 27.31 2.71 13.97
C PRO A 206 28.50 1.74 13.95
N VAL A 207 29.40 1.90 12.98
CA VAL A 207 30.52 0.97 12.77
C VAL A 207 31.66 1.21 13.75
N ASP A 208 32.08 2.47 13.87
CA ASP A 208 33.18 2.89 14.72
C ASP A 208 32.94 4.33 15.20
N PRO A 209 32.07 4.51 16.21
CA PRO A 209 31.63 5.85 16.64
C PRO A 209 32.75 6.66 17.33
N GLU A 210 33.84 6.01 17.77
CA GLU A 210 34.96 6.65 18.47
C GLU A 210 36.23 6.77 17.61
N GLY A 211 36.36 5.96 16.56
CA GLY A 211 37.51 6.01 15.66
C GLY A 211 37.37 7.02 14.52
N PRO A 212 38.24 6.95 13.50
CA PRO A 212 38.39 7.99 12.48
C PRO A 212 37.23 8.06 11.46
N LYS A 213 36.33 7.07 11.47
CA LYS A 213 35.20 6.93 10.53
C LYS A 213 33.85 7.06 11.24
N GLN A 214 33.71 8.13 12.03
CA GLN A 214 32.57 8.37 12.92
C GLN A 214 31.22 8.40 12.20
N GLU A 215 31.20 8.63 10.89
CA GLU A 215 29.96 8.74 10.12
C GLU A 215 29.39 7.42 9.58
N GLU A 216 30.17 6.33 9.57
CA GLU A 216 29.72 5.11 8.90
C GLU A 216 28.60 4.39 9.68
N LEU A 217 27.43 4.26 9.04
CA LEU A 217 26.29 3.48 9.53
C LEU A 217 26.02 2.27 8.62
N ASN A 218 26.05 1.07 9.21
CA ASN A 218 25.63 -0.16 8.54
C ASN A 218 24.13 -0.39 8.72
N LEU A 219 23.49 -0.96 7.70
CA LEU A 219 22.13 -1.47 7.76
C LEU A 219 22.15 -2.88 8.37
N VAL A 220 21.29 -3.10 9.36
CA VAL A 220 21.26 -4.33 10.19
C VAL A 220 19.83 -4.79 10.43
N HIS A 221 19.65 -5.99 10.99
CA HIS A 221 18.37 -6.44 11.54
C HIS A 221 18.67 -7.23 12.82
N GLY A 222 18.37 -6.63 13.97
CA GLY A 222 18.82 -7.14 15.26
C GLY A 222 20.35 -7.24 15.29
N ALA A 223 20.86 -8.40 15.71
CA ALA A 223 22.30 -8.69 15.71
C ALA A 223 22.82 -9.22 14.36
N PHE A 224 21.95 -9.38 13.36
CA PHE A 224 22.29 -10.06 12.10
C PHE A 224 22.59 -9.06 10.96
N PRO A 225 23.53 -9.41 10.07
CA PRO A 225 23.72 -8.66 8.83
C PRO A 225 22.54 -8.91 7.89
N ILE A 226 22.11 -7.86 7.17
CA ILE A 226 21.02 -7.96 6.20
C ILE A 226 21.45 -8.57 4.86
N SER A 227 22.72 -8.94 4.70
CA SER A 227 23.27 -9.50 3.46
C SER A 227 24.45 -10.42 3.74
N LEU A 228 24.47 -11.58 3.08
CA LEU A 228 25.57 -12.54 3.09
C LEU A 228 26.75 -12.12 2.20
N THR A 229 26.61 -11.04 1.41
CA THR A 229 27.66 -10.54 0.49
C THR A 229 28.38 -9.30 1.04
N GLY A 230 28.26 -9.04 2.35
CA GLY A 230 28.92 -7.93 3.03
C GLY A 230 27.96 -6.84 3.52
N PRO A 231 28.44 -5.94 4.39
CA PRO A 231 27.62 -4.91 5.01
C PRO A 231 27.06 -3.93 3.97
N LYS A 232 25.82 -3.51 4.17
CA LYS A 232 25.16 -2.49 3.34
C LYS A 232 25.14 -1.18 4.12
N LYS A 233 25.38 -0.07 3.42
CA LYS A 233 25.60 1.24 4.04
C LYS A 233 24.32 2.07 4.00
N PHE A 234 24.02 2.76 5.09
CA PHE A 234 22.88 3.65 5.18
C PHE A 234 23.00 4.85 4.22
N ARG A 235 24.22 5.32 3.94
CA ARG A 235 24.48 6.44 3.02
C ARG A 235 23.88 6.21 1.63
N HIS A 236 24.11 5.05 1.02
CA HIS A 236 23.56 4.72 -0.30
C HIS A 236 22.03 4.70 -0.29
N LEU A 237 21.41 4.17 0.78
CA LEU A 237 19.95 4.19 0.92
C LEU A 237 19.40 5.62 0.98
N VAL A 238 20.04 6.51 1.75
CA VAL A 238 19.63 7.92 1.82
C VAL A 238 19.79 8.60 0.45
N GLU A 239 20.88 8.31 -0.27
CA GLU A 239 21.12 8.83 -1.63
C GLU A 239 20.02 8.40 -2.61
N ASP A 240 19.65 7.11 -2.62
CA ASP A 240 18.55 6.58 -3.45
C ASP A 240 17.22 7.30 -3.18
N VAL A 241 16.90 7.55 -1.90
CA VAL A 241 15.69 8.26 -1.48
C VAL A 241 15.74 9.72 -1.91
N LEU A 242 16.87 10.40 -1.75
CA LEU A 242 17.02 11.81 -2.14
C LEU A 242 16.99 11.99 -3.65
N GLU A 243 17.56 11.07 -4.43
CA GLU A 243 17.46 11.09 -5.90
C GLU A 243 16.02 10.89 -6.36
N TYR A 244 15.30 9.96 -5.72
CA TYR A 244 13.88 9.78 -5.96
C TYR A 244 13.08 11.06 -5.66
N LEU A 245 13.29 11.69 -4.49
CA LEU A 245 12.60 12.93 -4.11
C LEU A 245 12.97 14.11 -5.02
N LYS A 246 14.18 14.13 -5.58
CA LYS A 246 14.58 15.10 -6.61
C LYS A 246 13.83 14.87 -7.92
N THR A 247 13.60 13.61 -8.29
CA THR A 247 12.86 13.23 -9.51
C THR A 247 11.36 13.49 -9.36
N TYR A 248 10.81 13.23 -8.17
CA TYR A 248 9.40 13.39 -7.83
C TYR A 248 9.24 14.35 -6.64
N PRO A 249 9.45 15.67 -6.85
CA PRO A 249 9.46 16.66 -5.76
C PRO A 249 8.08 16.85 -5.10
N SER A 250 7.02 16.30 -5.68
CA SER A 250 5.71 16.26 -5.04
C SER A 250 5.66 15.33 -3.83
N GLU A 251 6.58 14.38 -3.71
CA GLU A 251 6.54 13.33 -2.71
C GLU A 251 7.32 13.70 -1.46
N THR A 252 7.08 12.98 -0.37
CA THR A 252 7.89 13.03 0.86
C THR A 252 8.03 11.61 1.38
N VAL A 253 9.10 11.33 2.14
CA VAL A 253 9.32 10.03 2.76
C VAL A 253 9.45 10.17 4.26
N ILE A 254 8.68 9.38 5.02
CA ILE A 254 8.89 9.21 6.46
C ILE A 254 10.00 8.16 6.64
N MET A 255 11.08 8.52 7.31
CA MET A 255 12.16 7.58 7.62
C MET A 255 12.23 7.40 9.13
N SER A 256 11.70 6.26 9.59
CA SER A 256 11.85 5.76 10.94
C SER A 256 13.24 5.18 11.10
N ILE A 257 14.06 5.75 11.98
CA ILE A 257 15.42 5.29 12.24
C ILE A 257 15.53 4.78 13.68
N LYS A 258 16.01 3.55 13.83
CA LYS A 258 16.29 2.91 15.11
C LYS A 258 17.72 2.36 15.13
N ARG A 259 18.41 2.51 16.26
CA ARG A 259 19.70 1.84 16.48
C ARG A 259 19.48 0.36 16.79
N GLU A 260 20.21 -0.49 16.09
CA GLU A 260 20.32 -1.93 16.35
C GLU A 260 21.76 -2.40 16.10
N GLY A 261 21.97 -3.71 16.04
CA GLY A 261 23.30 -4.30 15.89
C GLY A 261 23.96 -4.63 17.22
N THR A 262 25.16 -5.19 17.11
CA THR A 262 26.04 -5.52 18.24
C THR A 262 26.94 -4.33 18.62
N GLY A 263 27.71 -4.46 19.69
CA GLY A 263 28.65 -3.43 20.13
C GLY A 263 28.06 -2.38 21.06
N ASN A 264 28.86 -1.35 21.35
CA ASN A 264 28.63 -0.42 22.47
C ASN A 264 28.16 0.97 22.03
N ALA A 265 27.84 1.15 20.74
CA ALA A 265 27.35 2.42 20.23
C ALA A 265 26.04 2.81 20.93
N THR A 266 25.92 4.08 21.31
CA THR A 266 24.76 4.62 22.01
C THR A 266 23.77 5.30 21.06
N ASP A 267 22.54 5.49 21.52
CA ASP A 267 21.53 6.26 20.78
C ASP A 267 21.97 7.71 20.59
N GLU A 268 22.60 8.29 21.60
CA GLU A 268 23.14 9.64 21.60
C GLU A 268 24.23 9.82 20.52
N GLN A 269 25.11 8.82 20.37
CA GLN A 269 26.08 8.77 19.27
C GLN A 269 25.38 8.68 17.91
N LEU A 270 24.40 7.79 17.75
CA LEU A 270 23.64 7.70 16.50
C LEU A 270 22.98 9.05 16.14
N GLY A 271 22.31 9.69 17.10
CA GLY A 271 21.67 10.99 16.88
C GLY A 271 22.67 12.06 16.43
N THR A 272 23.87 12.06 17.04
CA THR A 272 24.97 12.97 16.67
C THR A 272 25.44 12.71 15.23
N ILE A 273 25.67 11.45 14.87
CA ILE A 273 26.10 11.04 13.52
C ILE A 273 25.07 11.47 12.47
N LEU A 274 23.79 11.20 12.72
CA LEU A 274 22.72 11.58 11.80
C LEU A 274 22.66 13.10 11.60
N LYS A 275 22.70 13.86 12.71
CA LYS A 275 22.66 15.34 12.67
C LYS A 275 23.81 15.89 11.83
N ASP A 276 25.04 15.43 12.07
CA ASP A 276 26.23 16.05 11.50
C ASP A 276 26.54 15.57 10.07
N HIS A 277 26.17 14.33 9.71
CA HIS A 277 26.64 13.71 8.45
C HIS A 277 25.54 13.32 7.45
N TYR A 278 24.28 13.27 7.88
CA TYR A 278 23.17 12.79 7.04
C TYR A 278 22.07 13.82 6.81
N THR A 279 21.86 14.75 7.74
CA THR A 279 20.73 15.69 7.68
C THR A 279 21.13 17.10 7.31
N ASN A 280 20.24 17.80 6.59
CA ASN A 280 20.28 19.25 6.42
C ASN A 280 18.85 19.78 6.21
N PRO A 281 18.57 21.07 6.50
CA PRO A 281 17.21 21.60 6.43
C PRO A 281 16.56 21.60 5.04
N ARG A 282 17.35 21.50 3.96
CA ARG A 282 16.81 21.47 2.59
C ARG A 282 16.23 20.10 2.24
N GLN A 283 16.91 19.04 2.69
CA GLN A 283 16.58 17.65 2.34
C GLN A 283 15.84 16.91 3.46
N TRP A 284 15.89 17.41 4.70
CA TRP A 284 15.31 16.74 5.85
C TRP A 284 14.38 17.65 6.64
N TRP A 285 13.19 17.14 6.94
CA TRP A 285 12.31 17.69 7.97
C TRP A 285 12.68 17.10 9.33
N THR A 286 13.20 17.95 10.20
CA THR A 286 13.65 17.54 11.55
C THR A 286 12.99 18.34 12.67
N GLN A 287 11.94 19.11 12.37
CA GLN A 287 11.15 19.74 13.43
C GLN A 287 10.37 18.68 14.21
N PRO A 288 10.22 18.84 15.53
CA PRO A 288 9.53 17.86 16.39
C PRO A 288 7.99 17.99 16.33
N HIS A 289 7.44 18.23 15.14
CA HIS A 289 6.00 18.21 14.90
C HIS A 289 5.69 17.67 13.51
N LEU A 290 4.47 17.14 13.34
CA LEU A 290 3.98 16.68 12.05
C LEU A 290 3.81 17.88 11.10
N PRO A 291 4.50 17.90 9.95
CA PRO A 291 4.33 18.96 8.94
C PRO A 291 3.04 18.80 8.16
N ALA A 292 2.57 19.90 7.56
CA ALA A 292 1.68 19.81 6.41
C ALA A 292 2.44 19.23 5.20
N LEU A 293 1.73 18.60 4.27
CA LEU A 293 2.32 17.91 3.12
C LEU A 293 3.25 18.84 2.33
N GLY A 294 2.84 20.08 2.06
CA GLY A 294 3.62 21.07 1.33
C GLY A 294 4.96 21.43 1.98
N GLU A 295 5.04 21.41 3.31
CA GLU A 295 6.29 21.65 4.05
C GLU A 295 7.24 20.45 3.97
N ALA A 296 6.68 19.25 3.76
CA ALA A 296 7.42 18.00 3.70
C ALA A 296 7.87 17.62 2.28
N ARG A 297 7.20 18.14 1.24
CA ARG A 297 7.51 17.81 -0.17
C ARG A 297 9.00 17.98 -0.50
N GLY A 298 9.55 17.00 -1.20
CA GLY A 298 10.96 16.93 -1.57
C GLY A 298 11.91 16.63 -0.40
N ARG A 299 11.40 16.27 0.79
CA ARG A 299 12.21 16.02 1.99
C ARG A 299 11.98 14.64 2.59
N ILE A 300 12.95 14.19 3.37
CA ILE A 300 12.84 13.06 4.28
C ILE A 300 12.40 13.59 5.64
N ILE A 301 11.32 13.05 6.19
CA ILE A 301 10.87 13.33 7.55
C ILE A 301 11.53 12.35 8.50
N LEU A 302 12.30 12.87 9.45
CA LEU A 302 12.90 12.04 10.48
C LEU A 302 11.87 11.63 11.53
N LEU A 303 11.59 10.32 11.63
CA LEU A 303 10.97 9.71 12.79
C LEU A 303 12.07 9.01 13.59
N ARG A 304 12.38 9.52 14.79
CA ARG A 304 13.44 8.96 15.63
C ARG A 304 12.90 7.91 16.58
N ARG A 305 13.56 6.75 16.63
CA ARG A 305 13.37 5.69 17.64
C ARG A 305 14.63 5.49 18.47
N PHE A 306 15.31 6.58 18.78
CA PHE A 306 16.54 6.63 19.58
C PHE A 306 16.51 7.86 20.50
N ARG A 307 17.22 7.76 21.63
CA ARG A 307 17.45 8.86 22.58
C ARG A 307 18.32 9.96 21.99
N LEU A 308 17.98 11.21 22.32
CA LEU A 308 18.75 12.37 21.88
C LEU A 308 19.97 12.61 22.77
N ALA A 309 21.11 12.89 22.13
CA ALA A 309 22.25 13.52 22.81
C ALA A 309 21.84 14.88 23.40
N GLU A 310 22.51 15.32 24.46
CA GLU A 310 22.13 16.54 25.19
C GLU A 310 22.01 17.77 24.28
N ARG A 311 22.98 17.98 23.38
CA ARG A 311 22.92 19.10 22.41
C ARG A 311 21.67 19.09 21.52
N LEU A 312 21.16 17.91 21.18
CA LEU A 312 20.00 17.76 20.28
C LEU A 312 18.67 17.99 20.99
N LYS A 313 18.63 17.93 22.33
CA LYS A 313 17.43 18.27 23.11
C LYS A 313 17.11 19.76 23.02
N HIS A 314 18.14 20.60 22.85
CA HIS A 314 18.01 22.06 22.77
C HIS A 314 17.66 22.56 21.36
N GLU A 315 17.67 21.68 20.35
CA GLU A 315 17.22 22.00 18.99
C GLU A 315 15.74 22.47 18.99
N TRP A 316 15.41 23.30 17.99
CA TRP A 316 14.06 23.83 17.81
C TRP A 316 13.46 24.51 19.06
N ASN A 317 14.29 25.32 19.74
CA ASN A 317 13.97 26.04 20.99
C ASN A 317 13.63 25.08 22.14
N GLY A 318 14.43 24.04 22.33
CA GLY A 318 14.22 23.07 23.42
C GLY A 318 13.11 22.05 23.18
N ARG A 319 12.53 22.01 21.98
CA ARG A 319 11.50 21.01 21.61
C ARG A 319 12.12 19.68 21.17
N GLY A 320 13.44 19.62 21.01
CA GLY A 320 14.17 18.45 20.55
C GLY A 320 14.21 18.33 19.03
N TRP A 321 14.57 17.16 18.52
CA TRP A 321 14.91 16.93 17.12
C TRP A 321 14.14 15.73 16.54
N GLY A 322 13.52 15.91 15.38
CA GLY A 322 12.71 14.89 14.68
C GLY A 322 11.38 14.53 15.37
N LEU A 323 10.52 13.78 14.67
CA LEU A 323 9.31 13.22 15.26
C LEU A 323 9.68 12.17 16.30
N ASN A 324 9.18 12.35 17.52
CA ASN A 324 9.57 11.50 18.65
C ASN A 324 8.77 10.19 18.68
N GLY A 325 9.40 9.08 18.26
CA GLY A 325 8.92 7.70 18.45
C GLY A 325 9.71 6.92 19.51
N GLU A 326 10.49 7.61 20.35
CA GLU A 326 11.20 7.02 21.48
C GLU A 326 10.20 6.43 22.50
N GLY A 327 10.53 5.29 23.10
CA GLY A 327 9.69 4.68 24.14
C GLY A 327 8.41 4.03 23.62
N ALA A 328 8.27 3.83 22.31
CA ALA A 328 7.18 3.03 21.73
C ALA A 328 7.09 1.67 22.45
N PRO A 329 5.94 1.34 23.08
CA PRO A 329 5.80 0.11 23.83
C PRO A 329 6.02 -1.12 22.96
N TYR A 330 6.82 -2.07 23.46
CA TYR A 330 7.09 -3.31 22.76
C TYR A 330 5.88 -4.25 22.75
N ASN A 331 5.63 -4.88 21.60
CA ASN A 331 4.67 -5.95 21.41
C ASN A 331 3.24 -5.61 21.89
N LYS A 332 2.69 -4.48 21.43
CA LYS A 332 1.36 -4.00 21.83
C LYS A 332 0.35 -3.95 20.68
N PRO A 333 -0.90 -4.37 20.89
CA PRO A 333 -1.96 -4.27 19.89
C PRO A 333 -2.47 -2.82 19.69
N ASN A 334 -2.28 -1.98 20.71
CA ASN A 334 -2.62 -0.57 20.68
C ASN A 334 -1.80 0.18 21.73
N SER A 335 -1.18 1.29 21.35
CA SER A 335 -0.40 2.12 22.25
C SER A 335 -0.37 3.57 21.77
N HIS A 336 -0.31 4.51 22.72
CA HIS A 336 -0.12 5.92 22.45
C HIS A 336 1.31 6.30 22.84
N TYR A 337 2.05 6.95 21.95
CA TYR A 337 3.40 7.42 22.23
C TYR A 337 3.74 8.63 21.35
N GLY A 338 4.20 9.72 21.97
CA GLY A 338 4.47 10.96 21.25
C GLY A 338 3.28 11.43 20.40
N ASN A 339 3.51 11.61 19.10
CA ASN A 339 2.47 12.00 18.13
C ASN A 339 1.79 10.80 17.44
N PHE A 340 1.93 9.59 18.01
CA PHE A 340 1.55 8.35 17.35
C PHE A 340 0.54 7.54 18.16
N ILE A 341 -0.32 6.83 17.43
CA ILE A 341 -1.08 5.69 17.93
C ILE A 341 -0.59 4.48 17.15
N GLY A 342 -0.04 3.48 17.81
CA GLY A 342 0.61 2.35 17.16
C GLY A 342 0.03 0.98 17.52
N GLN A 343 -0.09 0.12 16.52
CA GLN A 343 -0.14 -1.35 16.67
C GLN A 343 1.22 -1.90 16.24
N ASP A 344 1.91 -2.59 17.16
CA ASP A 344 3.17 -3.27 16.91
C ASP A 344 3.21 -4.62 17.66
N PHE A 345 2.14 -5.43 17.52
CA PHE A 345 2.13 -6.79 18.04
C PHE A 345 3.03 -7.66 17.15
N CYS A 346 4.33 -7.74 17.47
CA CYS A 346 5.33 -8.33 16.60
C CYS A 346 5.76 -9.76 17.01
N GLU A 347 5.46 -10.20 18.24
CA GLU A 347 5.81 -11.55 18.70
C GLU A 347 4.72 -12.57 18.36
N VAL A 348 4.72 -12.98 17.09
CA VAL A 348 3.84 -14.06 16.61
C VAL A 348 4.52 -15.39 16.96
N LEU A 349 4.18 -15.94 18.13
CA LEU A 349 4.88 -17.07 18.70
C LEU A 349 4.60 -18.38 17.96
N GLU A 350 3.35 -18.61 17.55
CA GLU A 350 2.92 -19.78 16.77
C GLU A 350 2.11 -19.37 15.53
N ALA A 351 2.04 -20.26 14.54
CA ALA A 351 1.37 -19.96 13.26
C ALA A 351 -0.14 -19.68 13.38
N LYS A 352 -0.77 -20.10 14.49
CA LYS A 352 -2.15 -19.78 14.85
C LYS A 352 -2.32 -18.36 15.39
N ASP A 353 -1.25 -17.76 15.92
CA ASP A 353 -1.27 -16.40 16.47
C ASP A 353 -1.24 -15.35 15.34
N ILE A 354 -1.04 -15.79 14.08
CA ILE A 354 -1.17 -14.93 12.90
C ILE A 354 -2.60 -14.37 12.80
N ASP A 355 -3.62 -15.15 13.17
CA ASP A 355 -5.01 -14.67 13.13
C ASP A 355 -5.26 -13.57 14.18
N ILE A 356 -4.58 -13.66 15.33
CA ILE A 356 -4.60 -12.61 16.36
C ILE A 356 -3.94 -11.34 15.82
N LYS A 357 -2.79 -11.47 15.12
CA LYS A 357 -2.13 -10.34 14.44
C LYS A 357 -3.07 -9.68 13.43
N ILE A 358 -3.71 -10.47 12.57
CA ILE A 358 -4.66 -9.99 11.56
C ILE A 358 -5.79 -9.20 12.23
N GLN A 359 -6.37 -9.74 13.30
CA GLN A 359 -7.43 -9.07 14.05
C GLN A 359 -6.98 -7.72 14.62
N TYR A 360 -5.79 -7.64 15.23
CA TYR A 360 -5.26 -6.36 15.72
C TYR A 360 -4.99 -5.36 14.61
N CYS A 361 -4.56 -5.82 13.42
CA CYS A 361 -4.43 -4.96 12.25
C CYS A 361 -5.79 -4.36 11.85
N PHE A 362 -6.84 -5.18 11.79
CA PHE A 362 -8.20 -4.74 11.43
C PHE A 362 -8.74 -3.71 12.42
N GLU A 363 -8.64 -3.98 13.72
CA GLU A 363 -9.07 -3.04 14.75
C GLU A 363 -8.32 -1.71 14.69
N HIS A 364 -7.04 -1.73 14.29
CA HIS A 364 -6.26 -0.50 14.12
C HIS A 364 -6.70 0.29 12.88
N PHE A 365 -7.08 -0.38 11.78
CA PHE A 365 -7.66 0.31 10.62
C PHE A 365 -8.96 1.02 10.97
N GLU A 366 -9.83 0.41 11.76
CA GLU A 366 -11.07 1.08 12.21
C GLU A 366 -10.79 2.28 13.12
N ARG A 367 -9.76 2.21 13.98
CA ARG A 367 -9.32 3.36 14.77
C ARG A 367 -8.81 4.51 13.90
N ALA A 368 -8.02 4.21 12.87
CA ALA A 368 -7.52 5.19 11.92
C ALA A 368 -8.64 5.78 11.06
N GLY A 369 -9.55 4.93 10.57
CA GLY A 369 -10.69 5.32 9.73
C GLY A 369 -11.67 6.23 10.44
N ALA A 370 -11.86 6.02 11.75
CA ALA A 370 -12.71 6.85 12.61
C ALA A 370 -12.14 8.25 12.89
N ALA A 371 -10.86 8.51 12.60
CA ALA A 371 -10.25 9.82 12.83
C ALA A 371 -10.77 10.85 11.81
N VAL A 372 -11.01 12.08 12.26
CA VAL A 372 -11.36 13.22 11.42
C VAL A 372 -10.20 14.20 11.43
N THR A 373 -9.60 14.47 10.29
CA THR A 373 -8.55 15.48 10.16
C THR A 373 -9.13 16.77 9.57
N PRO A 374 -8.92 17.93 10.22
CA PRO A 374 -9.38 19.22 9.71
C PRO A 374 -8.77 19.54 8.34
N LEU A 375 -9.58 20.06 7.41
CA LEU A 375 -9.12 20.52 6.10
C LEU A 375 -8.33 21.84 6.17
N SER A 376 -8.47 22.60 7.26
CA SER A 376 -7.99 23.97 7.41
C SER A 376 -6.53 24.09 7.86
N GLY A 377 -5.77 23.01 7.99
CA GLY A 377 -4.39 23.05 8.48
C GLY A 377 -4.24 23.61 9.91
N THR A 378 -5.36 23.80 10.61
CA THR A 378 -5.40 24.30 11.98
C THR A 378 -5.00 23.19 12.93
N MET A 379 -3.93 23.44 13.69
CA MET A 379 -3.44 22.57 14.75
C MET A 379 -4.48 22.38 15.86
N PRO A 380 -4.44 21.24 16.58
CA PRO A 380 -3.47 20.16 16.44
C PRO A 380 -3.83 19.20 15.31
N ASN A 381 -2.83 18.89 14.47
CA ASN A 381 -2.88 17.72 13.59
C ASN A 381 -3.04 16.49 14.49
N GLY A 382 -4.08 15.68 14.25
CA GLY A 382 -4.32 14.44 15.01
C GLY A 382 -3.10 13.50 14.99
N PRO A 383 -3.12 12.42 15.79
CA PRO A 383 -2.00 11.50 15.85
C PRO A 383 -1.79 10.79 14.51
N LEU A 384 -0.55 10.43 14.22
CA LEU A 384 -0.24 9.53 13.11
C LEU A 384 -0.49 8.09 13.56
N TYR A 385 -1.44 7.42 12.89
CA TYR A 385 -1.75 6.02 13.13
C TYR A 385 -0.70 5.14 12.43
N LEU A 386 -0.04 4.26 13.18
CA LEU A 386 1.00 3.35 12.71
C LEU A 386 0.53 1.91 12.89
N ASN A 387 0.21 1.22 11.79
CA ASN A 387 -0.20 -0.17 11.81
C ASN A 387 0.93 -1.05 11.27
N VAL A 388 1.65 -1.75 12.15
CA VAL A 388 2.69 -2.69 11.73
C VAL A 388 2.03 -4.02 11.42
N LEU A 389 2.13 -4.49 10.18
CA LEU A 389 1.53 -5.76 9.75
C LEU A 389 2.50 -6.92 9.97
N SER A 390 3.79 -6.60 10.04
CA SER A 390 4.88 -7.53 10.25
C SER A 390 4.87 -8.15 11.66
N GLY A 391 5.49 -9.31 11.77
CA GLY A 391 5.76 -10.03 13.00
C GLY A 391 6.79 -11.12 12.74
N ALA A 392 7.30 -11.74 13.79
CA ALA A 392 8.22 -12.86 13.64
C ALA A 392 8.30 -13.72 14.91
N ASN A 393 8.68 -14.98 14.71
CA ASN A 393 9.38 -15.78 15.71
C ASN A 393 10.56 -16.49 15.05
N PHE A 394 11.77 -16.14 15.48
CA PHE A 394 13.01 -16.65 14.90
C PHE A 394 13.10 -18.18 14.95
N TRP A 395 12.60 -18.80 16.02
CA TRP A 395 12.71 -20.23 16.29
C TRP A 395 11.62 -21.07 15.62
N LYS A 396 10.60 -20.43 15.04
CA LYS A 396 9.45 -21.11 14.44
C LYS A 396 9.37 -20.74 12.96
N HIS A 397 9.79 -21.67 12.09
CA HIS A 397 9.79 -21.48 10.63
C HIS A 397 8.43 -20.99 10.09
N GLY A 398 7.31 -21.53 10.62
CA GLY A 398 5.96 -21.11 10.23
C GLY A 398 5.58 -19.67 10.63
N CYS A 399 6.44 -18.99 11.39
CA CYS A 399 6.29 -17.62 11.87
C CYS A 399 7.47 -16.73 11.41
N TRP A 400 8.18 -17.14 10.36
CA TRP A 400 9.16 -16.25 9.72
C TRP A 400 8.44 -15.14 8.95
N PRO A 401 9.10 -13.98 8.73
CA PRO A 401 8.47 -12.79 8.13
C PRO A 401 7.68 -13.09 6.85
N GLU A 402 8.24 -13.89 5.94
CA GLU A 402 7.58 -14.32 4.70
C GLU A 402 6.26 -15.06 4.98
N LYS A 403 6.26 -16.03 5.91
CA LYS A 403 5.09 -16.86 6.21
C LYS A 403 3.97 -16.09 6.90
N ILE A 404 4.33 -15.07 7.67
CA ILE A 404 3.35 -14.16 8.25
C ILE A 404 2.78 -13.25 7.16
N ALA A 405 3.62 -12.64 6.34
CA ALA A 405 3.19 -11.79 5.23
C ALA A 405 2.30 -12.53 4.21
N ASP A 406 2.62 -13.78 3.87
CA ASP A 406 1.85 -14.66 2.98
C ASP A 406 0.39 -14.84 3.45
N LYS A 407 0.11 -14.66 4.75
CA LYS A 407 -1.26 -14.71 5.32
C LYS A 407 -1.83 -13.32 5.60
N VAL A 408 -1.04 -12.44 6.21
CA VAL A 408 -1.49 -11.12 6.65
C VAL A 408 -1.80 -10.21 5.46
N ASN A 409 -0.93 -10.19 4.43
CA ASN A 409 -1.12 -9.27 3.30
C ASN A 409 -2.42 -9.56 2.54
N PRO A 410 -2.73 -10.80 2.10
CA PRO A 410 -4.00 -11.07 1.42
C PRO A 410 -5.22 -10.83 2.31
N ALA A 411 -5.15 -11.19 3.60
CA ALA A 411 -6.23 -10.95 4.55
C ALA A 411 -6.53 -9.46 4.74
N VAL A 412 -5.49 -8.63 4.79
CA VAL A 412 -5.60 -7.18 4.91
C VAL A 412 -6.11 -6.56 3.61
N THR A 413 -5.59 -6.96 2.44
CA THR A 413 -6.12 -6.49 1.15
C THR A 413 -7.61 -6.84 1.03
N ALA A 414 -7.99 -8.06 1.40
CA ALA A 414 -9.38 -8.50 1.43
C ALA A 414 -10.23 -7.65 2.38
N TYR A 415 -9.75 -7.38 3.58
CA TYR A 415 -10.44 -6.56 4.56
C TYR A 415 -10.62 -5.11 4.08
N LEU A 416 -9.56 -4.48 3.57
CA LEU A 416 -9.61 -3.12 3.04
C LEU A 416 -10.64 -2.98 1.92
N CYS A 417 -10.70 -3.96 1.02
CA CYS A 417 -11.68 -3.96 -0.06
C CYS A 417 -13.10 -4.30 0.41
N GLN A 418 -13.29 -5.27 1.30
CA GLN A 418 -14.60 -5.84 1.57
C GLN A 418 -15.26 -5.35 2.86
N LYS A 419 -14.49 -4.92 3.86
CA LYS A 419 -14.97 -4.75 5.24
C LYS A 419 -14.58 -3.45 5.91
N HIS A 420 -13.47 -2.80 5.54
CA HIS A 420 -13.04 -1.54 6.18
C HIS A 420 -14.21 -0.54 6.24
N GLU A 421 -14.47 0.00 7.44
CA GLU A 421 -15.55 0.92 7.84
C GLU A 421 -16.98 0.35 7.86
N ILE A 422 -17.23 -0.74 7.15
CA ILE A 422 -18.55 -1.37 7.08
C ILE A 422 -18.64 -2.63 7.94
N GLY A 423 -17.52 -3.21 8.35
CA GLY A 423 -17.45 -4.48 9.07
C GLY A 423 -18.08 -5.62 8.27
N ASP A 424 -18.80 -6.50 8.95
CA ASP A 424 -19.62 -7.56 8.31
C ASP A 424 -21.01 -7.04 7.85
N ARG A 425 -21.25 -5.73 7.89
CA ARG A 425 -22.55 -5.15 7.54
C ARG A 425 -22.76 -5.21 6.03
N TYR A 426 -23.93 -5.68 5.63
CA TYR A 426 -24.40 -5.61 4.25
C TYR A 426 -25.16 -4.29 4.00
N VAL A 427 -25.23 -3.90 2.74
CA VAL A 427 -25.82 -2.66 2.20
C VAL A 427 -27.20 -2.31 2.77
N GLU A 428 -28.00 -3.29 3.14
CA GLU A 428 -29.36 -3.08 3.67
C GLU A 428 -29.36 -2.39 5.05
N ASP A 429 -28.19 -2.25 5.69
CA ASP A 429 -27.96 -1.53 6.95
C ASP A 429 -26.98 -0.33 6.81
N SER A 430 -26.67 0.08 5.57
CA SER A 430 -25.65 1.10 5.22
C SER A 430 -26.10 2.55 5.37
N GLY A 431 -27.30 2.81 5.88
CA GLY A 431 -27.81 4.15 6.19
C GLY A 431 -27.14 4.83 7.39
N ARG A 432 -26.22 4.16 8.08
CA ARG A 432 -25.43 4.78 9.15
C ARG A 432 -24.20 5.47 8.58
N GLU A 433 -24.12 6.77 8.83
CA GLU A 433 -22.95 7.62 8.57
C GLU A 433 -21.67 6.93 9.07
N VAL A 434 -20.74 6.67 8.14
CA VAL A 434 -19.39 6.22 8.49
C VAL A 434 -18.71 7.37 9.19
N LYS A 435 -18.37 7.19 10.47
CA LYS A 435 -17.68 8.22 11.26
C LYS A 435 -16.22 8.29 10.79
N GLY A 436 -15.73 9.48 10.52
CA GLY A 436 -14.31 9.70 10.21
C GLY A 436 -14.01 9.91 8.73
N ASP A 437 -12.72 10.01 8.41
CA ASP A 437 -12.21 10.27 7.06
C ASP A 437 -11.87 8.99 6.27
N GLY A 438 -11.99 7.81 6.90
CA GLY A 438 -11.81 6.50 6.26
C GLY A 438 -10.38 6.14 5.88
N GLY A 439 -9.39 6.92 6.33
CA GLY A 439 -7.97 6.62 6.15
C GLY A 439 -7.52 5.38 6.92
N VAL A 440 -6.36 4.84 6.55
CA VAL A 440 -5.77 3.65 7.19
C VAL A 440 -4.46 3.95 7.91
N GLY A 441 -4.05 5.22 7.96
CA GLY A 441 -2.79 5.66 8.56
C GLY A 441 -1.57 5.17 7.78
N VAL A 442 -0.42 5.08 8.47
CA VAL A 442 0.79 4.47 7.92
C VAL A 442 0.75 2.97 8.16
N VAL A 443 0.85 2.19 7.09
CA VAL A 443 0.73 0.74 7.12
C VAL A 443 2.09 0.13 6.79
N ILE A 444 2.76 -0.46 7.79
CA ILE A 444 4.11 -0.99 7.65
C ILE A 444 4.04 -2.47 7.29
N CYS A 445 4.46 -2.83 6.09
CA CYS A 445 4.31 -4.16 5.50
C CYS A 445 5.65 -4.92 5.38
N ASP A 446 5.54 -6.25 5.30
CA ASP A 446 6.61 -7.16 4.88
C ASP A 446 6.26 -7.78 3.52
N TRP A 447 7.28 -8.12 2.72
CA TRP A 447 7.18 -8.90 1.48
C TRP A 447 6.22 -8.37 0.40
N VAL A 448 5.89 -7.09 0.40
CA VAL A 448 5.18 -6.45 -0.72
C VAL A 448 6.08 -6.39 -1.96
N GLY A 449 5.49 -6.46 -3.15
CA GLY A 449 6.19 -6.47 -4.44
C GLY A 449 6.79 -7.81 -4.85
N LYS A 450 6.66 -8.84 -4.00
CA LYS A 450 7.05 -10.20 -4.36
C LYS A 450 6.27 -10.64 -5.61
N ASP A 451 6.99 -11.14 -6.60
CA ASP A 451 6.44 -11.60 -7.88
C ASP A 451 5.62 -10.53 -8.64
N GLY A 452 5.83 -9.24 -8.33
CA GLY A 452 5.10 -8.11 -8.93
C GLY A 452 3.78 -7.75 -8.24
N ASP A 453 3.41 -8.44 -7.16
CA ASP A 453 2.19 -8.15 -6.40
C ASP A 453 2.35 -6.90 -5.53
N TRP A 454 1.64 -5.83 -5.94
CA TRP A 454 1.57 -4.56 -5.24
C TRP A 454 0.14 -4.23 -4.78
N ASP A 455 -0.77 -5.20 -4.73
CA ASP A 455 -2.20 -4.94 -4.52
C ASP A 455 -2.51 -4.37 -3.14
N LEU A 456 -1.82 -4.85 -2.09
CA LEU A 456 -1.94 -4.26 -0.76
C LEU A 456 -1.55 -2.78 -0.79
N VAL A 457 -0.44 -2.44 -1.46
CA VAL A 457 0.06 -1.07 -1.57
C VAL A 457 -0.89 -0.20 -2.39
N ARG A 458 -1.42 -0.72 -3.50
CA ARG A 458 -2.46 -0.07 -4.30
C ARG A 458 -3.71 0.21 -3.47
N CYS A 459 -4.17 -0.75 -2.67
CA CYS A 459 -5.32 -0.57 -1.78
C CYS A 459 -5.07 0.54 -0.75
N ILE A 460 -3.91 0.55 -0.08
CA ILE A 460 -3.55 1.58 0.91
C ILE A 460 -3.54 2.96 0.25
N VAL A 461 -2.87 3.12 -0.90
CA VAL A 461 -2.83 4.40 -1.62
C VAL A 461 -4.23 4.81 -2.06
N GLY A 462 -5.03 3.86 -2.58
CA GLY A 462 -6.41 4.07 -3.00
C GLY A 462 -7.33 4.60 -1.90
N MET A 463 -7.05 4.29 -0.61
CA MET A 463 -7.82 4.83 0.52
C MET A 463 -7.69 6.35 0.69
N ASN A 464 -6.74 7.01 0.04
CA ASN A 464 -6.68 8.48 0.00
C ASN A 464 -7.77 9.09 -0.92
N SER A 465 -8.48 8.29 -1.72
CA SER A 465 -9.53 8.77 -2.62
C SER A 465 -10.65 9.53 -1.87
N ARG A 466 -10.97 9.12 -0.63
CA ARG A 466 -12.00 9.81 0.16
C ARG A 466 -11.53 11.16 0.65
N LEU A 467 -10.27 11.26 1.06
CA LEU A 467 -9.66 12.53 1.41
C LEU A 467 -9.65 13.49 0.22
N LEU A 468 -9.36 13.01 -0.99
CA LEU A 468 -9.44 13.81 -2.21
C LEU A 468 -10.86 14.32 -2.48
N LEU A 469 -11.85 13.44 -2.37
CA LEU A 469 -13.26 13.82 -2.47
C LEU A 469 -13.61 14.93 -1.46
N LYS A 470 -13.19 14.79 -0.21
CA LYS A 470 -13.40 15.78 0.85
C LYS A 470 -12.69 17.11 0.57
N GLN A 471 -11.47 17.08 0.03
CA GLN A 471 -10.70 18.29 -0.26
C GLN A 471 -11.26 19.05 -1.47
N LYS A 472 -11.43 18.35 -2.60
CA LYS A 472 -11.64 18.98 -3.91
C LYS A 472 -13.07 18.86 -4.43
N GLY A 473 -13.90 18.03 -3.80
CA GLY A 473 -15.15 17.56 -4.40
C GLY A 473 -14.94 16.71 -5.68
N LYS A 474 -13.67 16.39 -6.02
CA LYS A 474 -13.24 15.74 -7.28
C LYS A 474 -11.97 14.88 -7.06
N ARG A 475 -11.72 14.01 -8.05
CA ARG A 475 -10.81 12.85 -8.18
C ARG A 475 -9.28 13.09 -8.14
N TRP A 476 -8.51 12.00 -8.32
CA TRP A 476 -7.04 12.00 -8.45
C TRP A 476 -6.57 12.88 -9.61
N ARG A 477 -7.13 12.76 -10.82
CA ARG A 477 -6.74 13.58 -12.01
C ARG A 477 -7.62 14.79 -12.28
#